data_AF-A0A7R9QPW9-F1
#
_entry.id   AF-A0A7R9QPW9-F1
#
_cell.length_a   1.000
_cell.length_b   1.000
_cell.length_c   1.000
_cell.angle_alpha   90.00
_cell.angle_beta   90.00
_cell.angle_gamma   90.00
#
_symmetry.space_group_name_H-M   'P 1'
#
loop_
_entity.id
_entity.type
_entity.pdbx_description
1 polymer ?
#
loop_
_entity_poly.entity_id
_entity_poly.type
_entity_poly.pdbx_seq_one_letter_code
_entity_poly.pdbx_strand_id
1 'polypeptide(L)'
;MGVIKDKSVINKIRKAKTRKGKRFLEKREPQVIEATKTAIFTRGSTASQRCVQLLKDFCLLKKPNSVYFNRYDPHVGPFHVSPHSLSVPYSLSHRKESWHPMDDSQPLERMSAKNNSTLFAFANHTKKRPNNVIIGRTFDDHVLDMYELGFDNYRSLQEFKGVPKTSVGTKPIVTFSGQAFDVEPDYQRLKNLLLDFFAGPDVEAIRLSGLEHCIQFVALDGKVLMRSYRVALKKSGTRLPRV
;
A
#
# COMPACT_ATOMS: atom_id res chain seq x y z
N MET A 1 -44.98 6.91 -0.80
CA MET A 1 -43.55 6.78 -0.44
C MET A 1 -43.43 5.89 0.79
N GLY A 2 -43.17 4.60 0.60
CA GLY A 2 -43.08 3.64 1.70
C GLY A 2 -41.77 3.82 2.46
N VAL A 3 -41.84 4.30 3.70
CA VAL A 3 -40.71 4.30 4.63
C VAL A 3 -40.38 2.84 4.93
N ILE A 4 -39.20 2.38 4.51
CA ILE A 4 -38.70 1.04 4.84
C ILE A 4 -38.60 0.95 6.38
N LYS A 5 -39.49 0.17 6.99
CA LYS A 5 -39.58 -0.06 8.45
C LYS A 5 -38.95 -1.38 8.89
N ASP A 6 -38.03 -1.93 8.11
CA ASP A 6 -37.36 -3.17 8.51
C ASP A 6 -36.22 -2.88 9.51
N LYS A 7 -36.55 -3.03 10.80
CA LYS A 7 -35.60 -2.86 11.92
C LYS A 7 -34.45 -3.88 11.89
N SER A 8 -34.56 -4.96 11.13
CA SER A 8 -33.49 -5.98 11.02
C SER A 8 -32.26 -5.46 10.25
N VAL A 9 -32.48 -4.58 9.27
CA VAL A 9 -31.40 -3.94 8.48
C VAL A 9 -30.70 -2.85 9.30
N ILE A 10 -31.46 -2.10 10.11
CA ILE A 10 -30.95 -1.01 10.96
C ILE A 10 -30.07 -1.54 12.11
N ASN A 11 -30.31 -2.77 12.58
CA ASN A 11 -29.59 -3.38 13.69
C ASN A 11 -28.25 -4.05 13.32
N LYS A 12 -27.84 -4.06 12.05
CA LYS A 12 -26.48 -4.51 11.64
C LYS A 12 -25.42 -3.40 11.66
N ILE A 13 -25.82 -2.14 11.82
CA ILE A 13 -24.87 -1.04 12.01
C ILE A 13 -24.47 -1.03 13.49
N ARG A 14 -23.22 -1.44 13.79
CA ARG A 14 -22.64 -1.31 15.13
C ARG A 14 -22.61 0.17 15.53
N LYS A 15 -23.69 0.68 16.14
CA LYS A 15 -23.74 2.05 16.66
C LYS A 15 -22.68 2.17 17.77
N ALA A 16 -21.77 3.12 17.60
CA ALA A 16 -20.75 3.37 18.60
C ALA A 16 -21.37 3.87 19.91
N LYS A 17 -21.03 3.20 21.02
CA LYS A 17 -21.48 3.58 22.37
C LYS A 17 -20.71 4.79 22.94
N THR A 18 -19.50 5.05 22.44
CA THR A 18 -18.62 6.11 22.95
C THR A 18 -18.39 7.19 21.90
N ARG A 19 -18.18 8.44 22.34
CA ARG A 19 -17.82 9.56 21.47
C ARG A 19 -16.58 9.27 20.61
N LYS A 20 -15.57 8.60 21.18
CA LYS A 20 -14.36 8.19 20.45
C LYS A 20 -14.68 7.16 19.37
N GLY A 21 -15.51 6.16 19.67
CA GLY A 21 -15.95 5.17 18.70
C GLY A 21 -16.77 5.80 17.56
N LYS A 22 -17.64 6.77 17.89
CA LYS A 22 -18.43 7.50 16.89
C LYS A 22 -17.53 8.23 15.90
N ARG A 23 -16.58 9.04 16.40
CA ARG A 23 -15.58 9.73 15.56
C ARG A 23 -14.74 8.79 14.70
N PHE A 24 -14.42 7.60 15.21
CA PHE A 24 -13.68 6.60 14.47
C PHE A 24 -14.49 6.03 13.30
N LEU A 25 -15.78 5.73 13.51
CA LEU A 25 -16.67 5.26 12.45
C LEU A 25 -16.93 6.35 11.41
N GLU A 26 -17.22 7.59 11.84
CA GLU A 26 -17.41 8.75 10.93
C GLU A 26 -16.20 8.98 10.02
N LYS A 27 -14.97 8.79 10.52
CA LYS A 27 -13.75 8.92 9.71
C LYS A 27 -13.62 7.81 8.64
N ARG A 28 -14.26 6.66 8.83
CA ARG A 28 -14.26 5.53 7.90
C ARG A 28 -15.42 5.55 6.91
N GLU A 29 -16.47 6.33 7.20
CA GLU A 29 -17.58 6.48 6.28
C GLU A 29 -17.13 7.19 4.99
N PRO A 30 -17.78 6.91 3.84
CA PRO A 30 -17.49 7.58 2.58
C PRO A 30 -17.56 9.11 2.72
N GLN A 31 -16.58 9.80 2.14
CA GLN A 31 -16.44 11.25 2.20
C GLN A 31 -16.37 11.83 0.78
N VAL A 32 -16.93 13.02 0.59
CA VAL A 32 -16.88 13.73 -0.70
C VAL A 32 -15.44 14.10 -1.06
N ILE A 33 -14.66 14.53 -0.07
CA ILE A 33 -13.24 14.81 -0.19
C ILE A 33 -12.51 13.73 0.61
N GLU A 34 -11.84 12.83 -0.09
CA GLU A 34 -11.11 11.72 0.55
C GLU A 34 -9.79 12.19 1.17
N ALA A 35 -9.41 11.55 2.28
CA ALA A 35 -8.08 11.69 2.84
C ALA A 35 -7.04 10.90 2.04
N THR A 36 -5.76 11.17 2.26
CA THR A 36 -4.68 10.40 1.62
C THR A 36 -4.80 8.92 1.90
N LYS A 37 -4.77 8.12 0.83
CA LYS A 37 -4.87 6.67 0.91
C LYS A 37 -3.75 6.07 1.74
N THR A 38 -4.14 5.21 2.68
CA THR A 38 -3.21 4.46 3.52
C THR A 38 -2.87 3.13 2.88
N ALA A 39 -1.64 2.66 3.07
CA ALA A 39 -1.17 1.38 2.54
C ALA A 39 -0.80 0.39 3.65
N ILE A 40 -1.25 -0.86 3.51
CA ILE A 40 -0.79 -1.99 4.33
C ILE A 40 0.37 -2.71 3.65
N PHE A 41 1.37 -3.08 4.44
CA PHE A 41 2.53 -3.85 4.00
C PHE A 41 2.56 -5.16 4.78
N THR A 42 2.53 -6.28 4.07
CA THR A 42 2.53 -7.62 4.68
C THR A 42 3.35 -8.59 3.84
N ARG A 43 3.62 -9.79 4.35
CA ARG A 43 4.42 -10.80 3.67
C ARG A 43 3.86 -12.19 3.83
N GLY A 44 4.07 -13.02 2.82
CA GLY A 44 3.87 -14.46 2.90
C GLY A 44 4.92 -15.14 3.78
N SER A 45 4.65 -16.41 4.10
CA SER A 45 5.59 -17.27 4.84
C SER A 45 6.90 -17.50 4.11
N THR A 46 6.88 -17.43 2.78
CA THR A 46 8.03 -17.70 1.90
C THR A 46 8.84 -16.46 1.53
N ALA A 47 8.47 -15.26 1.97
CA ALA A 47 9.15 -14.02 1.58
C ALA A 47 10.65 -14.03 1.94
N SER A 48 11.50 -13.74 0.95
CA SER A 48 12.95 -13.66 1.14
C SER A 48 13.35 -12.42 1.95
N GLN A 49 14.56 -12.40 2.51
CA GLN A 49 15.07 -11.21 3.22
C GLN A 49 15.08 -9.96 2.33
N ARG A 50 15.34 -10.12 1.02
CA ARG A 50 15.27 -9.03 0.03
C ARG A 50 13.85 -8.50 -0.09
N CYS A 51 12.84 -9.37 -0.15
CA CYS A 51 11.43 -8.99 -0.17
C CYS A 51 11.04 -8.21 1.09
N VAL A 52 11.43 -8.72 2.26
CA VAL A 52 11.14 -8.05 3.54
C VAL A 52 11.79 -6.67 3.60
N GLN A 53 13.02 -6.54 3.12
CA GLN A 53 13.70 -5.24 3.09
C GLN A 53 13.05 -4.28 2.10
N LEU A 54 12.67 -4.74 0.90
CA LEU A 54 11.93 -3.92 -0.08
C LEU A 54 10.62 -3.38 0.51
N LEU A 55 9.83 -4.22 1.18
CA LEU A 55 8.59 -3.78 1.82
C LEU A 55 8.83 -2.73 2.92
N LYS A 56 9.91 -2.86 3.69
CA LYS A 56 10.29 -1.85 4.68
C LYS A 56 10.63 -0.53 4.01
N ASP A 57 11.37 -0.56 2.91
CA ASP A 57 11.72 0.63 2.16
C ASP A 57 10.48 1.28 1.53
N PHE A 58 9.56 0.52 0.93
CA PHE A 58 8.27 1.05 0.46
C PHE A 58 7.43 1.63 1.60
N CYS A 59 7.40 0.97 2.76
CA CYS A 59 6.71 1.48 3.94
C CYS A 59 7.28 2.82 4.41
N LEU A 60 8.60 2.99 4.37
CA LEU A 60 9.28 4.25 4.68
C LEU A 60 8.91 5.35 3.68
N LEU A 61 8.92 5.05 2.38
CA LEU A 61 8.53 5.99 1.33
C LEU A 61 7.06 6.42 1.45
N LYS A 62 6.20 5.56 2.00
CA LYS A 62 4.75 5.82 2.16
C LYS A 62 4.39 6.42 3.53
N LYS A 63 5.35 6.62 4.44
CA LYS A 63 5.08 7.29 5.73
C LYS A 63 4.54 8.72 5.50
N PRO A 64 3.59 9.20 6.32
CA PRO A 64 3.03 8.55 7.51
C PRO A 64 1.88 7.57 7.22
N ASN A 65 1.37 7.53 5.97
CA ASN A 65 0.18 6.77 5.57
C ASN A 65 0.49 5.29 5.27
N SER A 66 1.29 4.65 6.14
CA SER A 66 1.73 3.27 6.00
C SER A 66 1.64 2.47 7.29
N VAL A 67 1.12 1.25 7.18
CA VAL A 67 0.99 0.26 8.26
C VAL A 67 1.75 -1.01 7.86
N TYR A 68 2.70 -1.45 8.69
CA TYR A 68 3.54 -2.62 8.40
C TYR A 68 3.26 -3.76 9.37
N PHE A 69 2.93 -4.93 8.83
CA PHE A 69 2.68 -6.16 9.59
C PHE A 69 3.94 -7.03 9.60
N ASN A 70 4.58 -7.13 10.77
CA ASN A 70 5.87 -7.82 10.90
C ASN A 70 5.75 -9.35 10.98
N ARG A 71 4.58 -9.85 11.41
CA ARG A 71 4.27 -11.28 11.49
C ARG A 71 3.42 -11.70 10.29
N TYR A 72 3.78 -12.84 9.70
CA TYR A 72 2.82 -13.65 8.96
C TYR A 72 1.68 -13.97 9.93
N ASP A 73 0.46 -13.56 9.60
CA ASP A 73 -0.72 -13.88 10.39
C ASP A 73 -1.43 -15.07 9.73
N PRO A 74 -1.31 -16.30 10.26
CA PRO A 74 -2.07 -17.44 9.75
C PRO A 74 -3.58 -17.32 10.05
N HIS A 75 -4.00 -16.38 10.90
CA HIS A 75 -5.38 -16.19 11.34
C HIS A 75 -6.18 -15.17 10.51
N VAL A 76 -5.65 -14.74 9.35
CA VAL A 76 -6.47 -14.12 8.29
C VAL A 76 -7.21 -15.16 7.42
N GLY A 77 -7.23 -16.44 7.81
CA GLY A 77 -8.18 -17.44 7.32
C GLY A 77 -9.65 -17.12 7.68
N PRO A 78 -10.65 -17.80 7.08
CA PRO A 78 -12.06 -17.39 7.04
C PRO A 78 -12.82 -17.32 8.38
N PHE A 79 -12.20 -17.59 9.53
CA PHE A 79 -12.87 -17.55 10.83
C PHE A 79 -12.04 -16.83 11.89
N HIS A 80 -12.43 -15.60 12.20
CA HIS A 80 -12.17 -15.01 13.52
C HIS A 80 -13.51 -14.78 14.22
N VAL A 81 -13.93 -15.77 15.01
CA VAL A 81 -14.86 -15.56 16.11
C VAL A 81 -14.08 -14.94 17.27
N SER A 82 -14.63 -13.87 17.84
CA SER A 82 -14.13 -13.24 19.06
C SER A 82 -13.91 -14.28 20.18
N PRO A 83 -13.00 -14.07 21.14
CA PRO A 83 -12.59 -15.10 22.10
C PRO A 83 -13.64 -15.52 23.16
N HIS A 84 -14.93 -15.26 22.96
CA HIS A 84 -15.97 -15.37 24.01
C HIS A 84 -17.18 -16.22 23.61
N SER A 85 -17.11 -17.01 22.53
CA SER A 85 -18.18 -17.95 22.18
C SER A 85 -17.64 -19.38 22.03
N LEU A 86 -17.86 -20.16 23.10
CA LEU A 86 -18.08 -21.61 23.18
C LEU A 86 -17.30 -22.55 22.24
N SER A 87 -16.46 -23.36 22.89
CA SER A 87 -15.94 -24.70 22.53
C SER A 87 -16.27 -25.22 21.13
N VAL A 88 -15.33 -25.02 20.20
CA VAL A 88 -15.18 -25.87 19.02
C VAL A 88 -13.86 -26.62 19.18
N PRO A 89 -13.84 -27.96 19.06
CA PRO A 89 -12.64 -28.75 19.33
C PRO A 89 -11.54 -28.39 18.35
N TYR A 90 -10.40 -27.98 18.90
CA TYR A 90 -9.19 -27.59 18.19
C TYR A 90 -8.53 -28.83 17.59
N SER A 91 -8.94 -29.24 16.39
CA SER A 91 -8.12 -30.07 15.50
C SER A 91 -7.51 -29.18 14.42
N LEU A 92 -6.60 -28.29 14.84
CA LEU A 92 -5.73 -27.57 13.92
C LEU A 92 -4.77 -28.56 13.24
N SER A 93 -5.18 -29.06 12.08
CA SER A 93 -4.21 -29.53 11.10
C SER A 93 -3.29 -28.35 10.76
N HIS A 94 -2.03 -28.45 11.18
CA HIS A 94 -0.98 -27.43 11.03
C HIS A 94 -0.49 -27.30 9.58
N ARG A 95 -1.39 -27.33 8.59
CA ARG A 95 -0.99 -27.04 7.22
C ARG A 95 -0.69 -25.54 7.11
N LYS A 96 0.61 -25.25 7.04
CA LYS A 96 1.22 -24.01 6.54
C LYS A 96 0.78 -23.77 5.09
N GLU A 97 -0.49 -23.56 4.82
CA GLU A 97 -0.91 -23.16 3.49
C GLU A 97 -0.36 -21.76 3.25
N SER A 98 0.56 -21.66 2.29
CA SER A 98 1.16 -20.41 1.85
C SER A 98 0.07 -19.63 1.11
N TRP A 99 -0.72 -18.85 1.84
CA TRP A 99 -1.71 -17.96 1.25
C TRP A 99 -1.05 -17.04 0.20
N HIS A 100 -1.70 -16.93 -0.96
CA HIS A 100 -1.25 -16.15 -2.11
C HIS A 100 -2.39 -15.24 -2.62
N PRO A 101 -2.22 -13.91 -2.61
CA PRO A 101 -3.29 -12.98 -2.97
C PRO A 101 -3.90 -13.15 -4.36
N MET A 102 -3.13 -13.64 -5.34
CA MET A 102 -3.66 -13.89 -6.70
C MET A 102 -4.56 -15.14 -6.76
N ASP A 103 -4.47 -16.03 -5.78
CA ASP A 103 -5.28 -17.26 -5.71
C ASP A 103 -6.51 -17.05 -4.80
N ASP A 104 -6.36 -16.27 -3.72
CA ASP A 104 -7.45 -15.87 -2.82
C ASP A 104 -7.21 -14.44 -2.28
N SER A 105 -8.07 -13.49 -2.63
CA SER A 105 -7.98 -12.09 -2.17
C SER A 105 -8.61 -11.84 -0.80
N GLN A 106 -9.47 -12.73 -0.31
CA GLN A 106 -10.30 -12.50 0.88
C GLN A 106 -9.52 -12.14 2.15
N PRO A 107 -8.36 -12.76 2.44
CA PRO A 107 -7.55 -12.40 3.61
C PRO A 107 -6.99 -10.97 3.51
N LEU A 108 -6.66 -10.53 2.30
CA LEU A 108 -6.14 -9.18 2.03
C LEU A 108 -7.25 -8.14 2.17
N GLU A 109 -8.41 -8.39 1.58
CA GLU A 109 -9.61 -7.53 1.68
C GLU A 109 -10.00 -7.31 3.14
N ARG A 110 -10.09 -8.39 3.93
CA ARG A 110 -10.40 -8.31 5.37
C ARG A 110 -9.34 -7.52 6.14
N MET A 111 -8.06 -7.67 5.80
CA MET A 111 -6.99 -6.91 6.43
C MET A 111 -7.06 -5.42 6.03
N SER A 112 -7.32 -5.11 4.77
CA SER A 112 -7.54 -3.75 4.27
C SER A 112 -8.71 -3.07 4.98
N ALA A 113 -9.88 -3.71 5.04
CA ALA A 113 -11.08 -3.21 5.71
C ALA A 113 -10.85 -3.00 7.22
N LYS A 114 -10.20 -3.97 7.89
CA LYS A 114 -9.86 -3.86 9.32
C LYS A 114 -8.95 -2.68 9.60
N ASN A 115 -8.03 -2.36 8.70
CA ASN A 115 -7.06 -1.27 8.85
C ASN A 115 -7.48 0.04 8.18
N ASN A 116 -8.64 0.09 7.50
CA ASN A 116 -9.09 1.24 6.71
C ASN A 116 -8.02 1.68 5.69
N SER A 117 -7.53 0.70 4.92
CA SER A 117 -6.43 0.87 3.99
C SER A 117 -6.84 0.40 2.59
N THR A 118 -6.85 1.36 1.67
CA THR A 118 -7.26 1.16 0.28
C THR A 118 -6.12 0.73 -0.62
N LEU A 119 -4.88 0.75 -0.13
CA LEU A 119 -3.69 0.30 -0.85
C LEU A 119 -3.04 -0.87 -0.10
N PHE A 120 -2.41 -1.78 -0.83
CA PHE A 120 -1.65 -2.86 -0.20
C PHE A 120 -0.38 -3.21 -0.97
N ALA A 121 0.59 -3.75 -0.25
CA ALA A 121 1.75 -4.44 -0.79
C ALA A 121 1.97 -5.75 -0.03
N PHE A 122 2.04 -6.86 -0.77
CA PHE A 122 2.31 -8.19 -0.26
C PHE A 122 3.56 -8.76 -0.92
N ALA A 123 4.54 -9.23 -0.16
CA ALA A 123 5.71 -9.87 -0.76
C ALA A 123 5.77 -11.37 -0.50
N ASN A 124 6.24 -12.11 -1.50
CA ASN A 124 6.51 -13.54 -1.42
C ASN A 124 7.78 -13.92 -2.21
N HIS A 125 8.15 -15.19 -2.16
CA HIS A 125 9.21 -15.73 -3.00
C HIS A 125 8.92 -17.21 -3.27
N THR A 126 8.97 -17.63 -4.53
CA THR A 126 8.88 -19.04 -4.95
C THR A 126 9.82 -19.30 -6.12
N LYS A 127 10.03 -20.57 -6.49
CA LYS A 127 10.81 -20.92 -7.69
C LYS A 127 10.19 -20.34 -8.98
N LYS A 128 8.85 -20.36 -9.09
CA LYS A 128 8.11 -19.81 -10.24
C LYS A 128 8.11 -18.28 -10.25
N ARG A 129 8.13 -17.65 -9.07
CA ARG A 129 8.05 -16.21 -8.87
C ARG A 129 9.10 -15.76 -7.84
N PRO A 130 10.38 -15.68 -8.23
CA PRO A 130 11.44 -15.32 -7.32
C PRO A 130 11.37 -13.82 -7.00
N ASN A 131 11.54 -13.47 -5.73
CA ASN A 131 11.61 -12.07 -5.26
C ASN A 131 10.47 -11.22 -5.80
N ASN A 132 9.26 -11.46 -5.28
CA ASN A 132 8.05 -10.98 -5.90
C ASN A 132 7.24 -10.14 -4.92
N VAL A 133 6.69 -9.04 -5.43
CA VAL A 133 5.82 -8.13 -4.70
C VAL A 133 4.53 -7.94 -5.48
N ILE A 134 3.40 -8.08 -4.79
CA ILE A 134 2.08 -7.79 -5.30
C ILE A 134 1.68 -6.44 -4.72
N ILE A 135 1.36 -5.48 -5.57
CA ILE A 135 0.86 -4.15 -5.18
C ILE A 135 -0.53 -3.98 -5.77
N GLY A 136 -1.46 -3.43 -5.01
CA GLY A 136 -2.82 -3.23 -5.50
C GLY A 136 -3.65 -2.34 -4.60
N ARG A 137 -4.92 -2.24 -4.96
CA ARG A 137 -5.89 -1.36 -4.31
C ARG A 137 -7.21 -2.06 -4.08
N THR A 138 -7.92 -1.59 -3.06
CA THR A 138 -9.30 -1.97 -2.81
C THR A 138 -10.24 -0.80 -3.06
N PHE A 139 -11.45 -1.14 -3.49
CA PHE A 139 -12.59 -0.24 -3.59
C PHE A 139 -13.78 -0.93 -2.95
N ASP A 140 -14.50 -0.22 -2.07
CA ASP A 140 -15.58 -0.78 -1.25
C ASP A 140 -15.17 -2.09 -0.56
N ASP A 141 -14.01 -2.07 0.08
CA ASP A 141 -13.38 -3.21 0.77
C ASP A 141 -13.07 -4.45 -0.09
N HIS A 142 -13.30 -4.42 -1.40
CA HIS A 142 -12.96 -5.47 -2.35
C HIS A 142 -11.76 -5.10 -3.21
N VAL A 143 -10.98 -6.08 -3.68
CA VAL A 143 -9.88 -5.79 -4.60
C VAL A 143 -10.42 -5.16 -5.89
N LEU A 144 -9.87 -4.00 -6.26
CA LEU A 144 -10.13 -3.35 -7.53
C LEU A 144 -9.15 -3.83 -8.60
N ASP A 145 -7.85 -3.64 -8.32
CA ASP A 145 -6.75 -4.05 -9.19
C ASP A 145 -5.53 -4.46 -8.35
N MET A 146 -4.74 -5.39 -8.89
CA MET A 146 -3.46 -5.77 -8.32
C MET A 146 -2.48 -6.23 -9.39
N TYR A 147 -1.20 -5.93 -9.17
CA TYR A 147 -0.10 -6.23 -10.08
C TYR A 147 0.96 -7.04 -9.35
N GLU A 148 1.36 -8.13 -9.98
CA GLU A 148 2.43 -8.99 -9.51
C GLU A 148 3.74 -8.60 -10.20
N LEU A 149 4.75 -8.20 -9.42
CA LEU A 149 6.00 -7.64 -9.89
C LEU A 149 7.18 -8.43 -9.31
N GLY A 150 7.84 -9.20 -10.17
CA GLY A 150 9.16 -9.76 -9.87
C GLY A 150 10.22 -8.66 -9.87
N PHE A 151 11.13 -8.66 -8.90
CA PHE A 151 12.21 -7.68 -8.82
C PHE A 151 13.59 -8.35 -8.84
N ASP A 152 14.48 -7.74 -9.61
CA ASP A 152 15.91 -8.04 -9.65
C ASP A 152 16.71 -6.78 -9.26
N ASN A 153 18.02 -6.93 -9.05
CA ASN A 153 18.96 -5.82 -8.86
C ASN A 153 18.60 -4.77 -7.77
N TYR A 154 17.71 -5.13 -6.85
CA TYR A 154 17.32 -4.28 -5.73
C TYR A 154 18.51 -3.94 -4.83
N ARG A 155 18.61 -2.64 -4.48
CA ARG A 155 19.49 -2.06 -3.47
C ARG A 155 18.64 -1.30 -2.45
N SER A 156 18.85 -1.61 -1.18
CA SER A 156 18.14 -0.96 -0.07
C SER A 156 18.51 0.51 0.06
N LEU A 157 17.57 1.34 0.50
CA LEU A 157 17.79 2.73 0.90
C LEU A 157 18.91 2.85 1.95
N GLN A 158 19.08 1.82 2.79
CA GLN A 158 20.12 1.78 3.84
C GLN A 158 21.54 1.54 3.28
N GLU A 159 21.67 1.05 2.06
CA GLU A 159 22.98 0.80 1.42
C GLU A 159 23.62 2.08 0.88
N PHE A 160 22.83 3.13 0.63
CA PHE A 160 23.31 4.41 0.12
C PHE A 160 23.93 5.26 1.25
N LYS A 161 25.20 4.99 1.55
CA LYS A 161 25.97 5.73 2.56
C LYS A 161 26.27 7.16 2.09
N GLY A 162 26.30 8.11 3.03
CA GLY A 162 26.68 9.50 2.77
C GLY A 162 25.60 10.37 2.11
N VAL A 163 24.45 9.81 1.74
CA VAL A 163 23.30 10.59 1.26
C VAL A 163 22.52 11.12 2.48
N PRO A 164 22.31 12.45 2.61
CA PRO A 164 21.48 12.98 3.67
C PRO A 164 20.06 12.43 3.58
N LYS A 165 19.46 12.11 4.74
CA LYS A 165 18.09 11.58 4.78
C LYS A 165 17.08 12.67 4.40
N THR A 166 16.05 12.28 3.68
CA THR A 166 14.88 13.13 3.39
C THR A 166 13.98 13.20 4.61
N SER A 167 13.28 14.31 4.79
CA SER A 167 12.27 14.41 5.84
C SER A 167 11.14 13.39 5.63
N VAL A 168 10.71 12.76 6.72
CA VAL A 168 9.61 11.78 6.68
C VAL A 168 8.29 12.50 6.43
N GLY A 169 7.49 11.98 5.50
CA GLY A 169 6.19 12.57 5.16
C GLY A 169 6.26 13.73 4.16
N THR A 170 7.46 14.05 3.64
CA THR A 170 7.61 14.97 2.51
C THR A 170 6.86 14.42 1.30
N LYS A 171 6.07 15.28 0.63
CA LYS A 171 5.39 14.91 -0.62
C LYS A 171 6.44 14.67 -1.71
N PRO A 172 6.56 13.44 -2.24
CA PRO A 172 7.56 13.16 -3.26
C PRO A 172 7.13 13.72 -4.61
N ILE A 173 8.12 14.09 -5.42
CA ILE A 173 7.93 14.28 -6.85
C ILE A 173 7.88 12.88 -7.47
N VAL A 174 6.84 12.57 -8.23
CA VAL A 174 6.74 11.29 -8.94
C VAL A 174 6.87 11.55 -10.44
N THR A 175 7.84 10.90 -11.07
CA THR A 175 8.11 11.05 -12.51
C THR A 175 8.01 9.71 -13.22
N PHE A 176 7.47 9.73 -14.44
CA PHE A 176 7.38 8.57 -15.31
C PHE A 176 8.10 8.88 -16.63
N SER A 177 8.85 7.92 -17.15
CA SER A 177 9.56 8.03 -18.43
C SER A 177 9.47 6.71 -19.20
N GLY A 178 9.47 6.79 -20.54
CA GLY A 178 9.31 5.64 -21.42
C GLY A 178 7.92 5.59 -22.06
N GLN A 179 7.88 5.40 -23.38
CA GLN A 179 6.65 5.50 -24.19
C GLN A 179 5.59 4.46 -23.82
N ALA A 180 5.99 3.31 -23.26
CA ALA A 180 5.06 2.26 -22.84
C ALA A 180 4.02 2.79 -21.84
N PHE A 181 4.38 3.72 -20.96
CA PHE A 181 3.44 4.34 -20.01
C PHE A 181 2.32 5.17 -20.64
N ASP A 182 2.47 5.54 -21.91
CA ASP A 182 1.49 6.35 -22.64
C ASP A 182 0.79 5.56 -23.75
N VAL A 183 1.38 4.45 -24.21
CA VAL A 183 0.84 3.64 -25.32
C VAL A 183 0.26 2.30 -24.86
N GLU A 184 0.93 1.60 -23.94
CA GLU A 184 0.56 0.24 -23.57
C GLU A 184 -0.46 0.22 -22.41
N PRO A 185 -1.64 -0.40 -22.56
CA PRO A 185 -2.69 -0.37 -21.55
C PRO A 185 -2.27 -0.90 -20.17
N ASP A 186 -1.43 -1.94 -20.12
CA ASP A 186 -0.94 -2.50 -18.85
C ASP A 186 -0.03 -1.51 -18.13
N TYR A 187 0.87 -0.84 -18.85
CA TYR A 187 1.73 0.19 -18.29
C TYR A 187 0.95 1.44 -17.88
N GLN A 188 -0.07 1.85 -18.63
CA GLN A 188 -0.96 2.96 -18.26
C GLN A 188 -1.68 2.68 -16.93
N ARG A 189 -2.23 1.47 -16.76
CA ARG A 189 -2.88 1.07 -15.51
C ARG A 189 -1.87 0.94 -14.36
N LEU A 190 -0.69 0.37 -14.61
CA LEU A 190 0.38 0.30 -13.61
C LEU A 190 0.87 1.70 -13.20
N LYS A 191 1.01 2.65 -14.13
CA LYS A 191 1.32 4.05 -13.85
C LYS A 191 0.27 4.69 -12.96
N ASN A 192 -1.02 4.45 -13.22
CA ASN A 192 -2.10 4.93 -12.37
C ASN A 192 -1.99 4.36 -10.94
N LEU A 193 -1.75 3.06 -10.80
CA LEU A 193 -1.54 2.41 -9.51
C LEU A 193 -0.33 3.00 -8.77
N LEU A 194 0.82 3.09 -9.43
CA LEU A 194 2.07 3.58 -8.81
C LEU A 194 1.96 5.05 -8.41
N LEU A 195 1.28 5.88 -9.21
CA LEU A 195 1.01 7.27 -8.88
C LEU A 195 0.16 7.36 -7.61
N ASP A 196 -0.94 6.63 -7.55
CA ASP A 196 -1.82 6.57 -6.37
C ASP A 196 -1.09 6.02 -5.13
N PHE A 197 -0.19 5.07 -5.34
CA PHE A 197 0.61 4.49 -4.27
C PHE A 197 1.64 5.47 -3.71
N PHE A 198 2.32 6.27 -4.53
CA PHE A 198 3.47 7.07 -4.08
C PHE A 198 3.25 8.60 -4.03
N ALA A 199 2.25 9.18 -4.68
CA ALA A 199 2.10 10.64 -4.81
C ALA A 199 1.82 11.40 -3.50
N GLY A 200 1.31 10.72 -2.46
CA GLY A 200 1.00 11.34 -1.17
C GLY A 200 -0.29 12.20 -1.20
N PRO A 201 -0.43 13.20 -0.31
CA PRO A 201 -1.63 14.04 -0.20
C PRO A 201 -1.77 15.01 -1.37
N ASP A 202 -3.01 15.32 -1.77
CA ASP A 202 -3.30 16.44 -2.64
C ASP A 202 -3.15 17.75 -1.86
N VAL A 203 -2.43 18.70 -2.44
CA VAL A 203 -2.06 19.97 -1.79
C VAL A 203 -2.14 21.09 -2.81
N GLU A 204 -2.63 22.25 -2.39
CA GLU A 204 -2.73 23.45 -3.24
C GLU A 204 -1.38 24.13 -3.45
N ALA A 205 -0.47 24.00 -2.48
CA ALA A 205 0.84 24.64 -2.51
C ALA A 205 1.90 23.76 -1.84
N ILE A 206 3.12 23.82 -2.40
CA ILE A 206 4.31 23.14 -1.87
C ILE A 206 5.40 24.18 -1.63
N ARG A 207 6.06 24.11 -0.47
CA ARG A 207 7.24 24.94 -0.18
C ARG A 207 8.42 24.42 -0.98
N LEU A 208 9.23 25.33 -1.54
CA LEU A 208 10.44 24.95 -2.29
C LEU A 208 11.40 24.07 -1.48
N SER A 209 11.57 24.36 -0.18
CA SER A 209 12.38 23.54 0.72
C SER A 209 11.82 22.14 0.96
N GLY A 210 10.54 21.90 0.65
CA GLY A 210 9.91 20.59 0.72
C GLY A 210 10.10 19.74 -0.54
N LEU A 211 10.74 20.27 -1.59
CA LEU A 211 11.07 19.49 -2.79
C LEU A 211 12.37 18.71 -2.57
N GLU A 212 12.35 17.74 -1.66
CA GLU A 212 13.55 17.00 -1.23
C GLU A 212 13.70 15.64 -1.90
N HIS A 213 12.61 15.06 -2.39
CA HIS A 213 12.56 13.65 -2.78
C HIS A 213 11.85 13.47 -4.13
N CYS A 214 12.47 12.70 -5.01
CA CYS A 214 11.91 12.32 -6.30
C CYS A 214 11.93 10.79 -6.44
N ILE A 215 10.78 10.22 -6.77
CA ILE A 215 10.61 8.82 -7.17
C ILE A 215 10.44 8.82 -8.68
N GLN A 216 11.35 8.12 -9.38
CA GLN A 216 11.31 7.98 -10.82
C GLN A 216 10.99 6.55 -11.21
N PHE A 217 10.08 6.41 -12.17
CA PHE A 217 9.75 5.18 -12.86
C PHE A 217 10.14 5.30 -14.33
N VAL A 218 10.94 4.36 -14.83
CA VAL A 218 11.32 4.30 -16.24
C VAL A 218 10.90 2.96 -16.82
N ALA A 219 10.04 2.97 -17.84
CA ALA A 219 9.71 1.78 -18.61
C ALA A 219 10.77 1.58 -19.70
N LEU A 220 11.49 0.46 -19.64
CA LEU A 220 12.57 0.11 -20.57
C LEU A 220 12.68 -1.41 -20.68
N ASP A 221 12.76 -1.94 -21.90
CA ASP A 221 12.99 -3.36 -22.21
C ASP A 221 12.06 -4.32 -21.44
N GLY A 222 10.75 -4.02 -21.41
CA GLY A 222 9.76 -4.83 -20.70
C GLY A 222 9.86 -4.78 -19.17
N LYS A 223 10.67 -3.87 -18.61
CA LYS A 223 10.84 -3.68 -17.16
C LYS A 223 10.45 -2.27 -16.74
N VAL A 224 10.10 -2.11 -15.47
CA VAL A 224 9.95 -0.81 -14.82
C VAL A 224 11.09 -0.61 -13.84
N LEU A 225 11.99 0.31 -14.14
CA LEU A 225 13.06 0.73 -13.25
C LEU A 225 12.51 1.76 -12.27
N MET A 226 12.55 1.44 -10.97
CA MET A 226 12.24 2.38 -9.91
C MET A 226 13.53 2.93 -9.29
N ARG A 227 13.58 4.26 -9.11
CA ARG A 227 14.70 4.96 -8.45
C ARG A 227 14.18 6.01 -7.48
N SER A 228 14.92 6.22 -6.40
CA SER A 228 14.62 7.19 -5.37
C SER A 228 15.80 8.15 -5.24
N TYR A 229 15.58 9.42 -5.54
CA TYR A 229 16.59 10.47 -5.56
C TYR A 229 16.31 11.52 -4.50
N ARG A 230 17.37 12.01 -3.86
CA ARG A 230 17.33 13.25 -3.11
C ARG A 230 17.56 14.41 -4.08
N VAL A 231 16.65 15.38 -4.06
CA VAL A 231 16.72 16.59 -4.88
C VAL A 231 17.66 17.60 -4.21
N ALA A 232 18.55 18.20 -4.99
CA ALA A 232 19.51 19.19 -4.51
C ALA A 232 19.42 20.47 -5.36
N LEU A 233 18.83 21.52 -4.79
CA LEU A 233 18.70 22.82 -5.47
C LEU A 233 20.02 23.60 -5.35
N LYS A 234 20.68 23.84 -6.49
CA LYS A 234 21.96 24.55 -6.60
C LYS A 234 21.78 25.93 -7.24
N LYS A 235 22.68 26.86 -6.93
CA LYS A 235 22.72 28.20 -7.53
C LYS A 235 22.97 28.07 -9.05
N SER A 236 22.17 28.78 -9.85
CA SER A 236 22.20 28.73 -11.33
C SER A 236 22.51 30.07 -12.00
N GLY A 237 22.50 31.18 -11.26
CA GLY A 237 22.60 32.55 -11.81
C GLY A 237 21.29 33.11 -12.35
N THR A 238 20.20 32.35 -12.33
CA THR A 238 18.85 32.80 -12.72
C THR A 238 17.87 32.68 -11.54
N ARG A 239 16.60 33.06 -11.77
CA ARG A 239 15.53 32.89 -10.77
C ARG A 239 15.20 31.42 -10.47
N LEU A 240 15.51 30.49 -11.38
CA LEU A 240 15.22 29.07 -11.23
C LEU A 240 16.48 28.31 -10.77
N PRO A 241 16.43 27.48 -9.72
CA PRO A 241 17.61 26.72 -9.28
C PRO A 241 18.02 25.67 -10.32
N ARG A 242 19.30 25.30 -10.31
CA ARG A 242 19.79 24.11 -11.02
C ARG A 242 19.47 22.90 -10.15
N VAL A 243 18.73 21.94 -10.71
CA VAL A 243 18.35 20.68 -10.05
C VAL A 243 19.36 19.58 -10.35
#